data_AF-G0EN61-F1
#
_entry.id   AF-G0EN61-F1
#
_cell.length_a   1.000
_cell.length_b   1.000
_cell.length_c   1.000
_cell.angle_alpha   90.00
_cell.angle_beta   90.00
_cell.angle_gamma   90.00
#
_symmetry.space_group_name_H-M   'P 1'
#
loop_
_entity.id
_entity.type
_entity.pdbx_description
1 polymer ?
#
loop_
_entity_poly.entity_id
_entity_poly.type
_entity_poly.pdbx_seq_one_letter_code
_entity_poly.pdbx_strand_id
1 'polypeptide(L)'
;MYLYNLGEKMIKKFFLIASIIIFAISCSNNSANKEQAITNPSEISNFLKQYNGRYYHEHEFTNGSYTHVVFRVENGNMYIGEDEDPVTNLSLLNNSLELNVNGNTQLSNTYNQIYSILEVNFFDDHIKFSGKNIFDKEDFNIPDEDYIVIKQFKDLGIYAGNYYIPTLDDKGNIKTKNYTILIDKSGNIYGYKGMTNVGMTFTLEGNVLKSEHNNNGDKIIMSYKLEQDRIVYQINFIYGSEYSYELMKSDLFSPYIGTYSADNITLQVNENNASINTATTGNYHSSIINGNNLVISEILFENDTDPIEIKEHKIVFSDDKTKVTYTKPDGTTVELTKQ
;
A
#
# COMPACT_ATOMS: atom_id res chain seq x y z
N MET A 1 8.57 2.23 15.77
CA MET A 1 9.61 2.97 15.03
C MET A 1 10.38 1.98 14.15
N TYR A 2 9.81 1.60 12.99
CA TYR A 2 10.39 0.63 12.05
C TYR A 2 11.15 1.31 10.90
N LEU A 3 11.81 2.45 11.17
CA LEU A 3 12.68 3.13 10.19
C LEU A 3 14.17 2.95 10.47
N TYR A 4 14.54 2.13 11.46
CA TYR A 4 15.92 1.78 11.76
C TYR A 4 16.18 0.31 11.46
N ASN A 5 16.11 -0.05 10.16
CA ASN A 5 16.89 -1.14 9.52
C ASN A 5 16.48 -1.34 8.05
N LEU A 6 16.30 -0.26 7.28
CA LEU A 6 16.52 -0.35 5.83
C LEU A 6 18.02 -0.13 5.60
N GLY A 7 18.78 -1.18 5.91
CA GLY A 7 20.21 -1.25 5.67
C GLY A 7 20.50 -1.13 4.18
N GLU A 8 21.31 -0.14 3.86
CA GLU A 8 22.18 -0.02 2.68
C GLU A 8 22.09 -1.15 1.64
N LYS A 9 21.53 -0.86 0.46
CA LYS A 9 22.16 -1.18 -0.84
C LYS A 9 21.38 -0.62 -2.04
N MET A 10 22.08 0.21 -2.80
CA MET A 10 21.88 0.58 -4.22
C MET A 10 20.52 1.13 -4.67
N ILE A 11 20.26 2.41 -4.37
CA ILE A 11 19.46 3.25 -5.28
C ILE A 11 20.33 3.57 -6.50
N LYS A 12 20.19 2.80 -7.59
CA LYS A 12 20.74 3.21 -8.89
C LYS A 12 19.78 4.23 -9.51
N LYS A 13 20.22 5.49 -9.46
CA LYS A 13 19.84 6.65 -10.31
C LYS A 13 18.68 6.37 -11.29
N PHE A 14 17.46 6.68 -10.88
CA PHE A 14 16.41 7.01 -11.85
C PHE A 14 16.52 8.49 -12.22
N PHE A 15 16.45 8.75 -13.52
CA PHE A 15 16.62 10.08 -14.08
C PHE A 15 15.53 11.03 -13.57
N LEU A 16 16.01 12.15 -13.04
CA LEU A 16 15.24 13.32 -12.61
C LEU A 16 14.50 13.93 -13.80
N ILE A 17 13.19 13.74 -13.88
CA ILE A 17 12.31 14.74 -14.49
C ILE A 17 11.62 15.44 -13.31
N ALA A 18 12.09 16.65 -13.02
CA ALA A 18 11.46 17.52 -12.04
C ALA A 18 10.10 17.98 -12.58
N SER A 19 9.07 17.15 -12.40
CA SER A 19 7.69 17.56 -12.53
C SER A 19 7.35 18.32 -11.25
N ILE A 20 7.32 19.65 -11.33
CA ILE A 20 6.68 20.49 -10.31
C ILE A 20 5.19 20.15 -10.37
N ILE A 21 4.78 19.16 -9.58
CA ILE A 21 3.36 18.96 -9.30
C ILE A 21 2.99 20.04 -8.28
N ILE A 22 2.49 21.14 -8.81
CA ILE A 22 1.73 22.12 -8.04
C ILE A 22 0.54 21.34 -7.49
N PHE A 23 0.49 21.12 -6.17
CA PHE A 23 -0.79 20.90 -5.51
C PHE A 23 -1.69 22.05 -5.97
N ALA A 24 -2.75 21.73 -6.70
CA ALA A 24 -3.77 22.69 -7.06
C ALA A 24 -4.44 23.17 -5.76
N ILE A 25 -3.80 24.12 -5.08
CA ILE A 25 -4.48 25.09 -4.24
C ILE A 25 -5.21 25.98 -5.23
N SER A 26 -6.45 25.60 -5.52
CA SER A 26 -7.41 26.44 -6.20
C SER A 26 -7.60 27.73 -5.39
N CYS A 27 -6.85 28.77 -5.77
CA CYS A 27 -7.18 30.15 -5.47
C CYS A 27 -7.88 30.73 -6.70
N SER A 28 -9.21 30.64 -6.72
CA SER A 28 -10.07 31.51 -7.52
C SER A 28 -11.36 31.79 -6.74
N ASN A 29 -11.57 33.09 -6.49
CA ASN A 29 -12.58 33.70 -5.61
C ASN A 29 -14.02 33.13 -5.67
N ASN A 30 -14.63 33.13 -4.49
CA ASN A 30 -16.07 33.23 -4.20
C ASN A 30 -16.99 32.07 -4.62
N SER A 31 -16.88 30.95 -3.93
CA SER A 31 -17.95 30.37 -3.11
C SER A 31 -17.42 29.14 -2.40
N ALA A 32 -17.55 29.10 -1.08
CA ALA A 32 -17.11 27.99 -0.26
C ALA A 32 -18.04 26.78 -0.45
N ASN A 33 -17.95 26.10 -1.60
CA ASN A 33 -18.29 24.69 -1.68
C ASN A 33 -17.02 23.93 -1.29
N LYS A 34 -16.93 23.49 -0.03
CA LYS A 34 -16.00 22.42 0.31
C LYS A 34 -16.40 21.24 -0.56
N GLU A 35 -15.55 20.83 -1.49
CA GLU A 35 -15.79 19.63 -2.29
C GLU A 35 -16.06 18.48 -1.32
N GLN A 36 -17.28 17.95 -1.42
CA GLN A 36 -17.72 16.87 -0.55
C GLN A 36 -17.35 15.55 -1.20
N ALA A 37 -16.74 14.66 -0.42
CA ALA A 37 -16.42 13.33 -0.92
C ALA A 37 -17.70 12.55 -1.29
N ILE A 38 -17.65 11.91 -2.46
CA ILE A 38 -18.69 11.02 -2.96
C ILE A 38 -18.56 9.69 -2.22
N THR A 39 -19.65 9.25 -1.59
CA THR A 39 -19.76 7.97 -0.89
C THR A 39 -20.87 7.08 -1.45
N ASN A 40 -21.57 7.56 -2.49
CA ASN A 40 -22.63 6.80 -3.16
C ASN A 40 -22.01 5.64 -3.97
N PRO A 41 -22.35 4.37 -3.68
CA PRO A 41 -21.75 3.22 -4.35
C PRO A 41 -21.95 3.22 -5.88
N SER A 42 -23.09 3.71 -6.38
CA SER A 42 -23.37 3.74 -7.83
C SER A 42 -22.53 4.78 -8.57
N GLU A 43 -22.26 5.93 -7.95
CA GLU A 43 -21.40 6.96 -8.52
C GLU A 43 -19.94 6.50 -8.56
N ILE A 44 -19.46 5.94 -7.44
CA ILE A 44 -18.11 5.35 -7.37
C ILE A 44 -17.97 4.20 -8.37
N SER A 45 -18.98 3.34 -8.49
CA SER A 45 -18.95 2.25 -9.46
C SER A 45 -18.85 2.74 -10.90
N ASN A 46 -19.56 3.81 -11.26
CA ASN A 46 -19.47 4.41 -12.59
C ASN A 46 -18.11 5.06 -12.87
N PHE A 47 -17.49 5.67 -11.85
CA PHE A 47 -16.11 6.14 -11.93
C PHE A 47 -15.14 4.97 -12.18
N LEU A 48 -15.23 3.91 -11.38
CA LEU A 48 -14.34 2.75 -11.44
C LEU A 48 -14.40 1.98 -12.76
N LYS A 49 -15.54 1.94 -13.45
CA LYS A 49 -15.67 1.25 -14.76
C LYS A 49 -14.68 1.76 -15.82
N GLN A 50 -14.18 2.98 -15.69
CA GLN A 50 -13.19 3.56 -16.60
C GLN A 50 -11.78 2.98 -16.39
N TYR A 51 -11.57 2.33 -15.25
CA TYR A 51 -10.27 1.85 -14.78
C TYR A 51 -10.25 0.32 -14.64
N ASN A 52 -11.04 -0.42 -15.42
CA ASN A 52 -10.99 -1.89 -15.39
C ASN A 52 -9.56 -2.41 -15.65
N GLY A 53 -9.09 -3.31 -14.79
CA GLY A 53 -7.76 -3.91 -14.83
C GLY A 53 -7.26 -4.37 -13.47
N ARG A 54 -6.12 -5.07 -13.47
CA ARG A 54 -5.38 -5.46 -12.26
C ARG A 54 -4.21 -4.49 -12.11
N TYR A 55 -3.98 -3.96 -10.91
CA TYR A 55 -2.96 -2.96 -10.68
C TYR A 55 -1.94 -3.45 -9.67
N TYR A 56 -0.67 -3.35 -10.04
CA TYR A 56 0.43 -3.98 -9.33
C TYR A 56 1.66 -3.09 -9.28
N HIS A 57 2.54 -3.35 -8.32
CA HIS A 57 3.91 -2.81 -8.33
C HIS A 57 4.90 -3.95 -8.26
N GLU A 58 6.10 -3.70 -8.78
CA GLU A 58 7.24 -4.57 -8.62
C GLU A 58 8.11 -4.06 -7.48
N HIS A 59 8.52 -4.98 -6.60
CA HIS A 59 9.52 -4.74 -5.59
C HIS A 59 10.82 -5.40 -6.00
N GLU A 60 11.90 -4.63 -6.04
CA GLU A 60 13.23 -5.14 -6.36
C GLU A 60 13.97 -5.61 -5.09
N PHE A 61 14.52 -6.82 -5.15
CA PHE A 61 15.44 -7.40 -4.16
C PHE A 61 16.78 -7.67 -4.83
N THR A 62 17.80 -7.91 -4.00
CA THR A 62 19.16 -8.26 -4.47
C THR A 62 19.17 -9.44 -5.45
N ASN A 63 18.24 -10.40 -5.29
CA ASN A 63 18.21 -11.65 -6.06
C ASN A 63 17.07 -11.72 -7.10
N GLY A 64 16.37 -10.62 -7.36
CA GLY A 64 15.29 -10.53 -8.34
C GLY A 64 14.18 -9.58 -7.91
N SER A 65 13.16 -9.42 -8.75
CA SER A 65 11.97 -8.64 -8.40
C SER A 65 10.79 -9.53 -8.10
N TYR A 66 9.80 -9.01 -7.39
CA TYR A 66 8.51 -9.65 -7.29
C TYR A 66 7.37 -8.68 -7.53
N THR A 67 6.31 -9.22 -8.12
CA THR A 67 5.09 -8.46 -8.36
C THR A 67 4.12 -8.66 -7.21
N HIS A 68 3.56 -7.55 -6.73
CA HIS A 68 2.45 -7.54 -5.79
C HIS A 68 1.25 -6.86 -6.43
N VAL A 69 0.15 -7.60 -6.57
CA VAL A 69 -1.13 -7.02 -6.98
C VAL A 69 -1.69 -6.24 -5.79
N VAL A 70 -1.83 -4.92 -5.95
CA VAL A 70 -2.35 -4.05 -4.89
C VAL A 70 -3.86 -4.12 -4.86
N PHE A 71 -4.49 -3.97 -6.03
CA PHE A 71 -5.93 -4.07 -6.19
C PHE A 71 -6.28 -4.45 -7.63
N ARG A 72 -7.52 -4.89 -7.83
CA ARG A 72 -8.13 -5.00 -9.15
C ARG A 72 -9.44 -4.22 -9.19
N VAL A 73 -9.74 -3.69 -10.37
CA VAL A 73 -11.01 -3.05 -10.68
C VAL A 73 -11.69 -3.86 -11.77
N GLU A 74 -12.88 -4.36 -11.48
CA GLU A 74 -13.65 -5.18 -12.42
C GLU A 74 -15.14 -4.87 -12.27
N ASN A 75 -15.78 -4.55 -13.40
CA ASN A 75 -17.21 -4.24 -13.48
C ASN A 75 -17.68 -3.13 -12.53
N GLY A 76 -16.80 -2.15 -12.27
CA GLY A 76 -17.09 -1.04 -11.36
C GLY A 76 -17.00 -1.38 -9.87
N ASN A 77 -16.38 -2.50 -9.53
CA ASN A 77 -16.01 -2.86 -8.15
C ASN A 77 -14.49 -2.85 -8.02
N MET A 78 -13.99 -2.54 -6.82
CA MET A 78 -12.58 -2.65 -6.48
C MET A 78 -12.38 -3.75 -5.43
N TYR A 79 -11.32 -4.54 -5.60
CA TYR A 79 -10.94 -5.64 -4.71
C TYR A 79 -9.49 -5.46 -4.31
N ILE A 80 -9.13 -5.75 -3.06
CA ILE A 80 -7.73 -5.70 -2.60
C ILE A 80 -7.02 -6.97 -3.06
N GLY A 81 -5.86 -6.83 -3.70
CA GLY A 81 -5.08 -7.93 -4.23
C GLY A 81 -5.92 -8.99 -4.96
N GLU A 82 -5.90 -10.20 -4.40
CA GLU A 82 -6.59 -11.38 -4.92
C GLU A 82 -7.89 -11.72 -4.15
N ASP A 83 -8.36 -10.84 -3.25
CA ASP A 83 -9.57 -11.05 -2.43
C ASP A 83 -10.81 -11.26 -3.31
N GLU A 84 -11.72 -12.17 -2.93
CA GLU A 84 -12.94 -12.44 -3.71
C GLU A 84 -14.02 -11.37 -3.52
N ASP A 85 -14.08 -10.76 -2.34
CA ASP A 85 -15.10 -9.77 -1.99
C ASP A 85 -14.66 -8.34 -2.33
N PRO A 86 -15.55 -7.50 -2.89
CA PRO A 86 -15.23 -6.11 -3.19
C PRO A 86 -15.19 -5.24 -1.94
N VAL A 87 -14.38 -4.19 -1.97
CA VAL A 87 -14.33 -3.18 -0.91
C VAL A 87 -15.63 -2.37 -0.93
N THR A 88 -16.30 -2.31 0.22
CA THR A 88 -17.59 -1.60 0.36
C THR A 88 -17.44 -0.17 0.90
N ASN A 89 -16.37 0.12 1.63
CA ASN A 89 -16.16 1.40 2.30
C ASN A 89 -15.22 2.29 1.48
N LEU A 90 -15.79 2.92 0.46
CA LEU A 90 -15.09 3.76 -0.49
C LEU A 90 -15.53 5.22 -0.35
N SER A 91 -14.57 6.14 -0.47
CA SER A 91 -14.82 7.57 -0.50
C SER A 91 -14.01 8.19 -1.62
N LEU A 92 -14.67 8.81 -2.59
CA LEU A 92 -14.04 9.44 -3.75
C LEU A 92 -14.06 10.96 -3.59
N LEU A 93 -12.90 11.59 -3.56
CA LEU A 93 -12.77 13.05 -3.62
C LEU A 93 -11.95 13.40 -4.86
N ASN A 94 -12.58 14.10 -5.81
CA ASN A 94 -12.01 14.34 -7.13
C ASN A 94 -11.62 13.02 -7.82
N ASN A 95 -10.34 12.81 -8.10
CA ASN A 95 -9.81 11.56 -8.64
C ASN A 95 -9.02 10.75 -7.60
N SER A 96 -9.27 10.98 -6.31
CA SER A 96 -8.62 10.27 -5.21
C SER A 96 -9.64 9.40 -4.49
N LEU A 97 -9.44 8.09 -4.55
CA LEU A 97 -10.28 7.11 -3.90
C LEU A 97 -9.60 6.64 -2.60
N GLU A 98 -10.25 6.87 -1.47
CA GLU A 98 -9.85 6.31 -0.19
C GLU A 98 -10.60 5.00 0.07
N LEU A 99 -9.83 4.01 0.51
CA LEU A 99 -10.28 2.67 0.87
C LEU A 99 -9.91 2.41 2.32
N ASN A 100 -10.90 2.21 3.17
CA ASN A 100 -10.63 1.74 4.52
C ASN A 100 -10.45 0.21 4.48
N VAL A 101 -9.20 -0.23 4.66
CA VAL A 101 -8.82 -1.64 4.65
C VAL A 101 -8.83 -2.25 6.06
N ASN A 102 -9.29 -1.48 7.07
CA ASN A 102 -9.54 -1.91 8.45
C ASN A 102 -8.42 -2.79 9.04
N GLY A 103 -7.16 -2.45 8.77
CA GLY A 103 -5.98 -3.17 9.28
C GLY A 103 -6.16 -4.69 9.21
N ASN A 104 -6.23 -5.22 7.99
CA ASN A 104 -6.72 -6.57 7.74
C ASN A 104 -5.95 -7.63 8.56
N THR A 105 -6.65 -8.29 9.48
CA THR A 105 -6.14 -9.43 10.27
C THR A 105 -5.92 -10.70 9.43
N GLN A 106 -6.31 -10.72 8.15
CA GLN A 106 -6.23 -11.90 7.28
C GLN A 106 -5.10 -11.91 6.24
N LEU A 107 -4.34 -10.82 6.09
CA LEU A 107 -3.16 -10.81 5.21
C LEU A 107 -1.93 -11.14 6.04
N SER A 108 -1.81 -12.39 6.49
CA SER A 108 -0.81 -12.81 7.47
C SER A 108 0.64 -12.70 6.98
N ASN A 109 0.89 -12.38 5.70
CA ASN A 109 2.24 -12.58 5.16
C ASN A 109 2.86 -11.39 4.41
N THR A 110 2.20 -10.27 4.06
CA THR A 110 2.83 -9.25 3.18
C THR A 110 2.60 -7.82 3.63
N TYR A 111 3.57 -6.95 3.32
CA TYR A 111 3.61 -5.46 3.25
C TYR A 111 2.32 -4.63 3.44
N ASN A 112 1.14 -5.16 3.11
CA ASN A 112 -0.18 -4.57 3.36
C ASN A 112 -0.58 -4.53 4.85
N GLN A 113 0.14 -5.18 5.75
CA GLN A 113 -0.10 -5.07 7.20
C GLN A 113 0.19 -3.67 7.77
N ILE A 114 0.75 -2.75 6.97
CA ILE A 114 1.19 -1.44 7.45
C ILE A 114 0.11 -0.38 7.27
N TYR A 115 -0.96 -0.58 6.50
CA TYR A 115 -1.90 0.51 6.21
C TYR A 115 -3.31 0.19 6.69
N SER A 116 -3.91 1.15 7.38
CA SER A 116 -5.32 1.12 7.76
C SER A 116 -6.21 1.71 6.66
N ILE A 117 -5.65 2.58 5.82
CA ILE A 117 -6.31 3.22 4.69
C ILE A 117 -5.37 3.20 3.49
N LEU A 118 -5.88 2.82 2.32
CA LEU A 118 -5.21 3.04 1.04
C LEU A 118 -5.82 4.25 0.35
N GLU A 119 -4.98 5.09 -0.24
CA GLU A 119 -5.40 6.20 -1.10
C GLU A 119 -4.89 5.94 -2.51
N VAL A 120 -5.83 5.86 -3.46
CA VAL A 120 -5.55 5.59 -4.87
C VAL A 120 -5.88 6.84 -5.67
N ASN A 121 -4.84 7.44 -6.27
CA ASN A 121 -4.95 8.64 -7.09
C ASN A 121 -4.94 8.25 -8.58
N PHE A 122 -6.01 8.61 -9.29
CA PHE A 122 -6.20 8.34 -10.70
C PHE A 122 -5.84 9.58 -11.53
N PHE A 123 -4.75 9.48 -12.29
CA PHE A 123 -4.36 10.49 -13.27
C PHE A 123 -4.79 10.06 -14.67
N ASP A 124 -4.67 10.97 -15.64
CA ASP A 124 -5.07 10.69 -17.02
C ASP A 124 -4.20 9.59 -17.68
N ASP A 125 -2.94 9.47 -17.26
CA ASP A 125 -1.93 8.59 -17.85
C ASP A 125 -1.39 7.50 -16.91
N HIS A 126 -1.57 7.64 -15.59
CA HIS A 126 -1.06 6.68 -14.60
C HIS A 126 -1.94 6.62 -13.34
N ILE A 127 -1.70 5.63 -12.49
CA ILE A 127 -2.35 5.51 -11.18
C ILE A 127 -1.26 5.41 -10.12
N LYS A 128 -1.44 6.12 -9.01
CA LYS A 128 -0.58 6.00 -7.84
C LYS A 128 -1.37 5.49 -6.65
N PHE A 129 -0.71 4.77 -5.75
CA PHE A 129 -1.25 4.53 -4.42
C PHE A 129 -0.30 5.00 -3.32
N SER A 130 -0.89 5.41 -2.21
CA SER A 130 -0.19 5.66 -0.96
C SER A 130 -0.97 5.02 0.20
N GLY A 131 -0.28 4.83 1.32
CA GLY A 131 -0.86 4.21 2.50
C GLY A 131 -0.91 5.16 3.69
N LYS A 132 -1.97 5.05 4.49
CA LYS A 132 -2.15 5.78 5.75
C LYS A 132 -2.37 4.80 6.90
N ASN A 133 -1.88 5.14 8.07
CA ASN A 133 -2.11 4.41 9.30
C ASN A 133 -3.12 5.15 10.17
N ILE A 134 -3.92 4.40 10.93
CA ILE A 134 -4.70 4.95 12.02
C ILE A 134 -3.99 4.60 13.32
N PHE A 135 -3.68 5.61 14.12
CA PHE A 135 -3.15 5.39 15.46
C PHE A 135 -4.30 5.19 16.45
N ASP A 136 -4.13 4.20 17.31
CA ASP A 136 -4.93 4.06 18.52
C ASP A 136 -4.61 5.20 19.49
N LYS A 137 -5.57 5.50 20.36
CA LYS A 137 -5.46 6.55 21.37
C LYS A 137 -5.74 6.00 22.76
N GLU A 138 -4.94 6.43 23.72
CA GLU A 138 -5.24 6.31 25.15
C GLU A 138 -5.11 7.66 25.86
N ASP A 139 -5.56 7.70 27.11
CA ASP A 139 -5.41 8.89 27.95
C ASP A 139 -3.94 9.28 28.11
N PHE A 140 -3.69 10.59 28.07
CA PHE A 140 -2.34 11.11 28.15
C PHE A 140 -1.64 10.67 29.43
N ASN A 141 -0.48 10.05 29.26
CA ASN A 141 0.50 9.75 30.30
C ASN A 141 1.90 9.81 29.67
N ILE A 142 2.94 10.06 30.45
CA ILE A 142 4.31 9.99 29.95
C ILE A 142 4.78 8.53 30.15
N PRO A 143 5.05 7.75 29.08
CA PRO A 143 5.37 6.33 29.22
C PRO A 143 6.72 6.07 29.91
N ASP A 144 7.70 6.94 29.66
CA ASP A 144 9.03 6.88 30.25
C ASP A 144 9.67 8.29 30.34
N GLU A 145 10.77 8.40 31.08
CA GLU A 145 11.47 9.67 31.32
C GLU A 145 12.18 10.25 30.08
N ASP A 146 12.32 9.47 29.01
CA ASP A 146 12.97 9.89 27.76
C ASP A 146 12.01 10.63 26.83
N TYR A 147 10.71 10.70 27.14
CA TYR A 147 9.76 11.56 26.42
C TYR A 147 9.85 13.01 26.91
N ILE A 148 10.29 13.90 26.02
CA ILE A 148 10.46 15.33 26.29
C ILE A 148 9.53 16.18 25.42
N VAL A 149 9.21 17.39 25.89
CA VAL A 149 8.46 18.36 25.10
C VAL A 149 9.32 18.82 23.91
N ILE A 150 8.82 18.61 22.69
CA ILE A 150 9.51 19.00 21.45
C ILE A 150 8.88 20.22 20.79
N LYS A 151 7.58 20.48 21.03
CA LYS A 151 6.85 21.63 20.51
C LYS A 151 5.57 21.86 21.32
N GLN A 152 5.02 23.06 21.26
CA GLN A 152 3.70 23.36 21.79
C GLN A 152 2.84 24.05 20.74
N PHE A 153 1.58 23.61 20.64
CA PHE A 153 0.50 24.30 19.96
C PHE A 153 -0.74 24.23 20.85
N LYS A 154 -1.17 25.36 21.41
CA LYS A 154 -2.28 25.40 22.39
C LYS A 154 -3.56 24.73 21.88
N ASP A 155 -3.84 24.88 20.58
CA ASP A 155 -5.03 24.34 19.93
C ASP A 155 -5.05 22.80 19.90
N LEU A 156 -3.91 22.14 20.13
CA LEU A 156 -3.83 20.68 20.21
C LEU A 156 -4.37 20.09 21.51
N GLY A 157 -4.62 20.90 22.55
CA GLY A 157 -5.12 20.40 23.83
C GLY A 157 -6.42 19.61 23.74
N ILE A 158 -7.26 19.88 22.71
CA ILE A 158 -8.49 19.12 22.45
C ILE A 158 -8.23 17.70 21.95
N TYR A 159 -7.05 17.45 21.38
CA TYR A 159 -6.57 16.16 20.90
C TYR A 159 -5.62 15.51 21.91
N ALA A 160 -5.67 15.87 23.18
CA ALA A 160 -4.81 15.27 24.20
C ALA A 160 -4.98 13.75 24.26
N GLY A 161 -3.86 13.04 24.38
CA GLY A 161 -3.77 11.58 24.39
C GLY A 161 -2.40 11.07 23.98
N ASN A 162 -2.18 9.78 24.18
CA ASN A 162 -1.02 9.05 23.68
C ASN A 162 -1.44 8.26 22.45
N TYR A 163 -0.74 8.46 21.34
CA TYR A 163 -1.08 7.83 20.06
C TYR A 163 -0.05 6.78 19.67
N TYR A 164 -0.52 5.57 19.36
CA TYR A 164 0.35 4.42 19.10
C TYR A 164 -0.15 3.51 17.99
N ILE A 165 0.77 2.72 17.45
CA ILE A 165 0.46 1.54 16.62
C ILE A 165 0.79 0.28 17.45
N PRO A 166 -0.17 -0.64 17.65
CA PRO A 166 0.11 -1.89 18.34
C PRO A 166 0.91 -2.84 17.45
N THR A 167 1.87 -3.55 18.03
CA THR A 167 2.40 -4.80 17.47
C THR A 167 1.62 -5.93 18.11
N LEU A 168 1.08 -6.83 17.30
CA LEU A 168 0.30 -7.98 17.78
C LEU A 168 1.17 -9.24 17.90
N ASP A 169 0.79 -10.15 18.78
CA ASP A 169 1.32 -11.52 18.81
C ASP A 169 0.60 -12.43 17.79
N ASP A 170 1.04 -13.68 17.65
CA ASP A 170 0.46 -14.66 16.73
C ASP A 170 -1.02 -15.00 17.03
N LYS A 171 -1.56 -14.52 18.15
CA LYS A 171 -2.96 -14.70 18.58
C LYS A 171 -3.77 -13.40 18.45
N GLY A 172 -3.18 -12.35 17.88
CA GLY A 172 -3.82 -11.05 17.70
C GLY A 172 -3.88 -10.19 18.97
N ASN A 173 -3.18 -10.54 20.05
CA ASN A 173 -3.14 -9.70 21.26
C ASN A 173 -2.04 -8.65 21.15
N ILE A 174 -2.24 -7.49 21.77
CA ILE A 174 -1.21 -6.44 21.81
C ILE A 174 0.02 -6.93 22.58
N LYS A 175 1.13 -7.07 21.87
CA LYS A 175 2.46 -7.38 22.41
C LYS A 175 3.21 -6.13 22.85
N THR A 176 3.19 -5.09 22.01
CA THR A 176 3.89 -3.82 22.25
C THR A 176 3.08 -2.64 21.73
N LYS A 177 3.09 -1.51 22.45
CA LYS A 177 2.56 -0.22 21.97
C LYS A 177 3.70 0.66 21.49
N ASN A 178 3.69 1.03 20.22
CA ASN A 178 4.70 1.92 19.63
C ASN A 178 4.19 3.36 19.65
N TYR A 179 4.42 4.10 20.73
CA TYR A 179 4.00 5.51 20.84
C TYR A 179 4.77 6.40 19.87
N THR A 180 4.03 7.15 19.06
CA THR A 180 4.60 7.98 17.99
C THR A 180 4.45 9.47 18.30
N ILE A 181 3.30 9.87 18.84
CA ILE A 181 3.01 11.25 19.25
C ILE A 181 2.25 11.19 20.57
N LEU A 182 2.63 12.03 21.54
CA LEU A 182 1.85 12.26 22.75
C LEU A 182 1.53 13.74 22.86
N ILE A 183 0.29 14.06 23.21
CA ILE A 183 -0.22 15.43 23.31
C ILE A 183 -0.84 15.60 24.68
N ASP A 184 -0.37 16.56 25.47
CA ASP A 184 -1.03 16.89 26.74
C ASP A 184 -2.17 17.91 26.57
N LYS A 185 -2.93 18.14 27.65
CA LYS A 185 -4.04 19.09 27.66
C LYS A 185 -3.62 20.56 27.44
N SER A 186 -2.34 20.87 27.60
CA SER A 186 -1.78 22.19 27.31
C SER A 186 -1.31 22.32 25.85
N GLY A 187 -1.48 21.27 25.05
CA GLY A 187 -1.05 21.21 23.66
C GLY A 187 0.46 21.02 23.48
N ASN A 188 1.16 20.53 24.51
CA ASN A 188 2.56 20.14 24.37
C ASN A 188 2.62 18.81 23.62
N ILE A 189 3.45 18.76 22.59
CA ILE A 189 3.82 17.55 21.87
C ILE A 189 5.06 16.98 22.54
N TYR A 190 5.00 15.71 22.90
CA TYR A 190 6.13 14.95 23.42
C TYR A 190 6.65 14.02 22.34
N GLY A 191 7.97 13.92 22.25
CA GLY A 191 8.66 12.94 21.43
C GLY A 191 9.79 12.32 22.22
N TYR A 192 10.22 11.14 21.79
CA TYR A 192 11.36 10.47 22.38
C TYR A 192 12.61 11.35 22.21
N LYS A 193 13.45 11.49 23.23
CA LYS A 193 14.62 12.38 23.26
C LYS A 193 15.56 12.21 22.07
N GLY A 194 15.64 11.01 21.48
CA GLY A 194 16.38 10.78 20.23
C GLY A 194 15.89 11.60 19.03
N MET A 195 14.61 12.00 19.00
CA MET A 195 14.00 12.77 17.90
C MET A 195 14.49 14.22 17.83
N THR A 196 14.96 14.81 18.93
CA THR A 196 15.53 16.16 18.87
C THR A 196 16.87 16.19 18.13
N ASN A 197 17.59 15.06 18.09
CA ASN A 197 18.89 14.96 17.42
C ASN A 197 18.77 15.01 15.90
N VAL A 198 17.59 14.73 15.34
CA VAL A 198 17.34 14.78 13.89
C VAL A 198 16.79 16.13 13.42
N GLY A 199 16.72 17.13 14.30
CA GLY A 199 16.28 18.49 13.93
C GLY A 199 14.82 18.57 13.48
N MET A 200 13.95 17.75 14.07
CA MET A 200 12.54 17.69 13.68
C MET A 200 11.80 18.99 14.00
N THR A 201 11.05 19.49 13.04
CA THR A 201 10.20 20.68 13.15
C THR A 201 8.73 20.29 12.96
N PHE A 202 7.83 21.09 13.50
CA PHE A 202 6.39 20.88 13.39
C PHE A 202 5.67 22.16 12.99
N THR A 203 4.63 22.01 12.18
CA THR A 203 3.65 23.05 11.83
C THR A 203 2.24 22.50 12.00
N LEU A 204 1.29 23.38 12.33
CA LEU A 204 -0.11 23.03 12.54
C LEU A 204 -0.97 23.91 11.63
N GLU A 205 -1.83 23.27 10.84
CA GLU A 205 -2.78 23.91 9.94
C GLU A 205 -4.16 23.28 10.15
N GLY A 206 -5.06 23.99 10.83
CA GLY A 206 -6.35 23.43 11.26
C GLY A 206 -6.14 22.21 12.16
N ASN A 207 -6.65 21.05 11.72
CA ASN A 207 -6.47 19.76 12.41
C ASN A 207 -5.36 18.89 11.81
N VAL A 208 -4.48 19.44 10.98
CA VAL A 208 -3.36 18.70 10.38
C VAL A 208 -2.05 19.18 10.97
N LEU A 209 -1.41 18.31 11.75
CA LEU A 209 -0.04 18.49 12.23
C LEU A 209 0.92 17.93 11.17
N LYS A 210 1.92 18.69 10.76
CA LYS A 210 2.98 18.25 9.85
C LYS A 210 4.30 18.24 10.61
N SER A 211 5.07 17.17 10.44
CA SER A 211 6.44 17.08 10.96
C SER A 211 7.44 16.97 9.82
N GLU A 212 8.58 17.63 9.97
CA GLU A 212 9.62 17.70 8.96
C GLU A 212 11.00 17.52 9.61
N HIS A 213 11.84 16.67 9.03
CA HIS A 213 13.25 16.57 9.41
C HIS A 213 14.13 16.20 8.20
N ASN A 214 15.43 16.44 8.33
CA ASN A 214 16.41 16.04 7.31
C ASN A 214 17.13 14.77 7.75
N ASN A 215 17.29 13.83 6.82
CA ASN A 215 18.09 12.63 7.00
C ASN A 215 19.10 12.54 5.84
N ASN A 216 20.40 12.58 6.14
CA ASN A 216 21.48 12.55 5.15
C ASN A 216 21.37 13.59 4.00
N GLY A 217 20.81 14.75 4.29
CA GLY A 217 20.61 15.84 3.31
C GLY A 217 19.25 15.81 2.61
N ASP A 218 18.50 14.72 2.75
CA ASP A 218 17.17 14.60 2.16
C ASP A 218 16.05 14.86 3.17
N LYS A 219 14.95 15.39 2.64
CA LYS A 219 13.81 15.82 3.43
C LYS A 219 12.81 14.68 3.66
N ILE A 220 12.35 14.54 4.90
CA ILE A 220 11.26 13.63 5.29
C ILE A 220 10.11 14.46 5.85
N ILE A 221 8.91 14.31 5.28
CA ILE A 221 7.70 15.04 5.67
C ILE A 221 6.58 14.05 6.01
N MET A 222 6.03 14.17 7.21
CA MET A 222 4.92 13.35 7.68
C MET A 222 3.73 14.23 8.08
N SER A 223 2.52 13.75 7.82
CA SER A 223 1.26 14.42 8.15
C SER A 223 0.47 13.57 9.14
N TYR A 224 -0.15 14.24 10.09
CA TYR A 224 -1.00 13.66 11.12
C TYR A 224 -2.32 14.43 11.09
N LYS A 225 -3.35 13.86 10.47
CA LYS A 225 -4.71 14.40 10.53
C LYS A 225 -5.33 13.98 11.86
N LEU A 226 -5.60 14.99 12.68
CA LEU A 226 -6.11 14.83 14.03
C LEU A 226 -7.63 14.76 13.98
N GLU A 227 -8.17 13.66 14.51
CA GLU A 227 -9.59 13.43 14.72
C GLU A 227 -9.82 13.27 16.23
N GLN A 228 -11.07 13.37 16.70
CA GLN A 228 -11.35 13.47 18.13
C GLN A 228 -10.86 12.24 18.93
N ASP A 229 -10.95 11.07 18.31
CA ASP A 229 -10.69 9.75 18.85
C ASP A 229 -9.44 9.07 18.28
N ARG A 230 -8.87 9.57 17.18
CA ARG A 230 -7.75 8.93 16.47
C ARG A 230 -6.89 9.92 15.69
N ILE A 231 -5.71 9.46 15.25
CA ILE A 231 -4.87 10.20 14.29
C ILE A 231 -4.72 9.36 13.01
N VAL A 232 -4.93 9.99 11.85
CA VAL A 232 -4.56 9.40 10.57
C VAL A 232 -3.17 9.90 10.18
N TYR A 233 -2.21 8.99 10.13
CA TYR A 233 -0.81 9.23 9.81
C TYR A 233 -0.49 8.88 8.36
N GLN A 234 0.27 9.75 7.70
CA GLN A 234 0.78 9.53 6.36
C GLN A 234 2.22 10.04 6.25
N ILE A 235 3.09 9.27 5.60
CA ILE A 235 4.37 9.77 5.10
C ILE A 235 4.07 10.42 3.75
N ASN A 236 4.36 11.71 3.61
CA ASN A 236 4.13 12.43 2.35
C ASN A 236 5.39 12.42 1.48
N PHE A 237 6.56 12.59 2.10
CA PHE A 237 7.84 12.60 1.41
C PHE A 237 8.89 11.82 2.20
N ILE A 238 9.67 11.01 1.51
CA ILE A 238 10.87 10.37 2.03
C ILE A 238 12.00 10.56 1.01
N TYR A 239 13.21 10.86 1.50
CA TYR A 239 14.38 11.08 0.66
C TYR A 239 14.14 12.09 -0.48
N GLY A 240 13.43 13.18 -0.18
CA GLY A 240 13.12 14.24 -1.16
C GLY A 240 12.08 13.88 -2.23
N SER A 241 11.51 12.68 -2.18
CA SER A 241 10.51 12.20 -3.15
C SER A 241 9.16 11.93 -2.48
N GLU A 242 8.08 12.11 -3.23
CA GLU A 242 6.72 11.77 -2.78
C GLU A 242 6.68 10.29 -2.37
N TYR A 243 6.15 9.98 -1.19
CA TYR A 243 6.00 8.61 -0.72
C TYR A 243 4.70 8.02 -1.25
N SER A 244 4.73 7.67 -2.53
CA SER A 244 3.68 6.97 -3.25
C SER A 244 4.31 6.02 -4.26
N TYR A 245 3.52 5.08 -4.76
CA TYR A 245 3.96 4.10 -5.74
C TYR A 245 3.08 4.20 -6.96
N GLU A 246 3.71 4.42 -8.12
CA GLU A 246 3.04 4.29 -9.41
C GLU A 246 2.76 2.81 -9.69
N LEU A 247 1.57 2.51 -10.18
CA LEU A 247 1.10 1.16 -10.43
C LEU A 247 1.14 0.84 -11.91
N MET A 248 1.64 -0.35 -12.22
CA MET A 248 1.52 -0.98 -13.51
C MET A 248 0.15 -1.64 -13.65
N LYS A 249 -0.30 -1.81 -14.90
CA LYS A 249 -1.59 -2.39 -15.24
C LYS A 249 -1.40 -3.74 -15.93
N SER A 250 -2.17 -4.72 -15.47
CA SER A 250 -2.33 -6.06 -16.04
C SER A 250 -3.79 -6.27 -16.48
N ASP A 251 -4.00 -7.16 -17.44
CA ASP A 251 -5.33 -7.52 -17.93
C ASP A 251 -6.15 -8.28 -16.87
N LEU A 252 -7.47 -8.30 -17.05
CA LEU A 252 -8.36 -9.14 -16.25
C LEU A 252 -8.28 -10.61 -16.69
N PHE A 253 -8.51 -11.54 -15.76
CA PHE A 253 -8.51 -12.97 -16.07
C PHE A 253 -9.76 -13.46 -16.79
N SER A 254 -10.83 -12.67 -16.81
CA SER A 254 -12.12 -12.99 -17.45
C SER A 254 -12.01 -13.77 -18.79
N PRO A 255 -11.16 -13.39 -19.77
CA PRO A 255 -11.01 -14.13 -21.04
C PRO A 255 -10.33 -15.51 -20.93
N TYR A 256 -9.62 -15.76 -19.84
CA TYR A 256 -8.71 -16.88 -19.63
C TYR A 256 -9.26 -17.92 -18.65
N ILE A 257 -10.42 -17.64 -18.03
CA ILE A 257 -11.03 -18.50 -17.02
C ILE A 257 -11.18 -19.92 -17.53
N GLY A 258 -10.77 -20.88 -16.70
CA GLY A 258 -10.90 -22.30 -16.96
C GLY A 258 -9.81 -23.14 -16.31
N THR A 259 -9.92 -24.44 -16.53
CA THR A 259 -8.93 -25.43 -16.11
C THR A 259 -8.21 -25.95 -17.35
N TYR A 260 -6.89 -25.89 -17.33
CA TYR A 260 -6.02 -26.38 -18.39
C TYR A 260 -5.13 -27.48 -17.84
N SER A 261 -5.11 -28.64 -18.47
CA SER A 261 -4.34 -29.77 -17.96
C SER A 261 -3.65 -30.60 -19.05
N ALA A 262 -2.56 -31.23 -18.64
CA ALA A 262 -1.92 -32.36 -19.32
C ALA A 262 -1.24 -33.21 -18.25
N ASP A 263 -1.44 -34.53 -18.33
CA ASP A 263 -0.94 -35.50 -17.35
C ASP A 263 -1.28 -35.08 -15.90
N ASN A 264 -0.26 -34.82 -15.08
CA ASN A 264 -0.39 -34.41 -13.68
C ASN A 264 -0.24 -32.89 -13.49
N ILE A 265 -0.16 -32.10 -14.56
CA ILE A 265 -0.02 -30.64 -14.50
C ILE A 265 -1.39 -30.01 -14.73
N THR A 266 -1.78 -29.08 -13.86
CA THR A 266 -3.04 -28.36 -13.94
C THR A 266 -2.82 -26.89 -13.65
N LEU A 267 -3.20 -26.05 -14.60
CA LEU A 267 -3.37 -24.61 -14.45
C LEU A 267 -4.86 -24.32 -14.24
N GLN A 268 -5.18 -23.65 -13.14
CA GLN A 268 -6.51 -23.14 -12.86
C GLN A 268 -6.48 -21.62 -12.93
N VAL A 269 -7.38 -21.05 -13.74
CA VAL A 269 -7.58 -19.60 -13.86
C VAL A 269 -8.98 -19.27 -13.40
N ASN A 270 -9.08 -18.52 -12.32
CA ASN A 270 -10.31 -17.97 -11.78
C ASN A 270 -10.34 -16.44 -12.04
N GLU A 271 -11.44 -15.77 -11.68
CA GLU A 271 -11.58 -14.31 -11.86
C GLU A 271 -10.50 -13.52 -11.12
N ASN A 272 -10.18 -13.93 -9.90
CA ASN A 272 -9.29 -13.22 -8.98
C ASN A 272 -7.83 -13.70 -9.01
N ASN A 273 -7.57 -14.98 -9.35
CA ASN A 273 -6.24 -15.58 -9.26
C ASN A 273 -6.03 -16.66 -10.35
N ALA A 274 -4.76 -16.89 -10.72
CA ALA A 274 -4.31 -18.05 -11.46
C ALA A 274 -3.27 -18.84 -10.67
N SER A 275 -3.43 -20.16 -10.63
CA SER A 275 -2.54 -21.08 -9.91
C SER A 275 -2.19 -22.28 -10.77
N ILE A 276 -0.94 -22.75 -10.67
CA ILE A 276 -0.50 -23.99 -11.32
C ILE A 276 -0.06 -24.98 -10.26
N ASN A 277 -0.50 -26.24 -10.32
CA ASN A 277 -0.25 -27.21 -9.24
C ASN A 277 1.22 -27.66 -9.09
N THR A 278 2.10 -27.30 -10.02
CA THR A 278 3.55 -27.46 -9.88
C THR A 278 4.20 -26.36 -9.04
N ALA A 279 3.43 -25.34 -8.70
CA ALA A 279 3.84 -24.28 -7.79
C ALA A 279 4.10 -24.84 -6.39
N THR A 280 5.26 -24.54 -5.84
CA THR A 280 5.52 -24.72 -4.42
C THR A 280 4.99 -23.49 -3.71
N THR A 281 3.79 -23.56 -3.11
CA THR A 281 3.15 -22.42 -2.41
C THR A 281 4.16 -21.65 -1.57
N GLY A 282 4.72 -20.59 -2.14
CA GLY A 282 5.78 -19.81 -1.53
C GLY A 282 5.23 -19.04 -0.34
N ASN A 283 6.11 -18.29 0.33
CA ASN A 283 5.63 -17.30 1.30
C ASN A 283 4.78 -16.23 0.59
N TYR A 284 5.06 -16.01 -0.70
CA TYR A 284 4.31 -15.14 -1.59
C TYR A 284 4.05 -15.77 -2.94
N HIS A 285 2.90 -15.41 -3.48
CA HIS A 285 2.40 -15.83 -4.78
C HIS A 285 1.73 -14.65 -5.46
N SER A 286 1.97 -14.45 -6.76
CA SER A 286 1.20 -13.50 -7.56
C SER A 286 1.05 -13.97 -9.00
N SER A 287 -0.04 -13.52 -9.63
CA SER A 287 -0.37 -13.86 -11.01
C SER A 287 -0.67 -12.61 -11.84
N ILE A 288 0.09 -12.43 -12.92
CA ILE A 288 0.03 -11.26 -13.82
C ILE A 288 -0.14 -11.70 -15.25
N ILE A 289 -1.11 -11.09 -15.95
CA ILE A 289 -1.39 -11.37 -17.35
C ILE A 289 -1.31 -10.11 -18.21
N ASN A 290 -0.57 -10.21 -19.31
CA ASN A 290 -0.41 -9.15 -20.30
C ASN A 290 -0.57 -9.74 -21.71
N GLY A 291 -1.73 -9.47 -22.32
CA GLY A 291 -2.20 -10.22 -23.48
C GLY A 291 -2.25 -11.71 -23.17
N ASN A 292 -1.73 -12.53 -24.07
CA ASN A 292 -1.71 -13.99 -23.89
C ASN A 292 -0.62 -14.50 -22.93
N ASN A 293 0.15 -13.63 -22.27
CA ASN A 293 1.26 -14.06 -21.42
C ASN A 293 0.89 -13.92 -19.95
N LEU A 294 0.79 -15.04 -19.26
CA LEU A 294 0.61 -15.12 -17.81
C LEU A 294 1.95 -15.51 -17.17
N VAL A 295 2.33 -14.77 -16.13
CA VAL A 295 3.42 -15.11 -15.24
C VAL A 295 2.83 -15.36 -13.86
N ILE A 296 3.16 -16.52 -13.30
CA ILE A 296 2.90 -16.86 -11.90
C ILE A 296 4.25 -16.86 -11.18
N SER A 297 4.40 -16.04 -10.16
CA SER A 297 5.64 -15.89 -9.40
C SER A 297 5.50 -16.44 -7.98
N GLU A 298 6.47 -17.23 -7.56
CA GLU A 298 6.60 -17.72 -6.18
C GLU A 298 7.89 -17.20 -5.56
N ILE A 299 7.80 -16.79 -4.29
CA ILE A 299 8.96 -16.35 -3.53
C ILE A 299 9.01 -17.04 -2.18
N LEU A 300 10.19 -17.53 -1.84
CA LEU A 300 10.51 -18.09 -0.54
C LEU A 300 11.51 -17.17 0.17
N PHE A 301 11.20 -16.82 1.42
CA PHE A 301 12.04 -15.94 2.26
C PHE A 301 12.62 -16.73 3.43
N GLU A 302 13.87 -16.42 3.82
CA GLU A 302 14.50 -17.02 5.01
C GLU A 302 14.06 -16.32 6.30
N ASN A 303 13.90 -15.00 6.24
CA ASN A 303 13.67 -14.12 7.40
C ASN A 303 12.89 -12.85 7.02
N ASP A 304 11.95 -12.95 6.09
CA ASP A 304 11.10 -11.83 5.60
C ASP A 304 11.81 -10.62 4.98
N THR A 305 13.14 -10.65 4.84
CA THR A 305 13.95 -9.56 4.26
C THR A 305 14.60 -9.93 2.94
N ASP A 306 15.13 -11.15 2.84
CA ASP A 306 15.89 -11.61 1.67
C ASP A 306 15.25 -12.87 1.07
N PRO A 307 14.93 -12.87 -0.24
CA PRO A 307 14.41 -14.04 -0.91
C PRO A 307 15.54 -15.06 -1.09
N ILE A 308 15.28 -16.29 -0.66
CA ILE A 308 16.16 -17.45 -0.88
C ILE A 308 15.95 -17.97 -2.30
N GLU A 309 14.71 -17.95 -2.79
CA GLU A 309 14.34 -18.49 -4.09
C GLU A 309 13.20 -17.69 -4.71
N ILE A 310 13.34 -17.39 -6.01
CA ILE A 310 12.28 -16.81 -6.85
C ILE A 310 12.07 -17.78 -8.02
N LYS A 311 10.83 -18.25 -8.19
CA LYS A 311 10.43 -19.11 -9.30
C LYS A 311 9.38 -18.39 -10.15
N GLU A 312 9.59 -18.40 -11.46
CA GLU A 312 8.60 -17.91 -12.42
C GLU A 312 8.07 -19.07 -13.25
N HIS A 313 6.75 -19.20 -13.26
CA HIS A 313 6.00 -20.12 -14.09
C HIS A 313 5.42 -19.31 -15.26
N LYS A 314 5.88 -19.56 -16.48
CA LYS A 314 5.50 -18.78 -17.66
C LYS A 314 4.48 -19.54 -18.47
N ILE A 315 3.33 -18.93 -18.71
CA ILE A 315 2.21 -19.52 -19.43
C ILE A 315 1.87 -18.63 -20.62
N VAL A 316 1.80 -19.20 -21.81
CA VAL A 316 1.36 -18.50 -23.02
C VAL A 316 0.09 -19.14 -23.54
N PHE A 317 -1.01 -18.39 -23.52
CA PHE A 317 -2.30 -18.84 -24.05
C PHE A 317 -2.31 -18.79 -25.59
N SER A 318 -2.96 -19.77 -26.21
CA SER A 318 -3.31 -19.69 -27.63
C SER A 318 -4.31 -18.56 -27.88
N ASP A 319 -4.43 -18.11 -29.13
CA ASP A 319 -5.33 -17.01 -29.49
C ASP A 319 -6.79 -17.34 -29.17
N ASP A 320 -7.20 -18.58 -29.40
CA ASP A 320 -8.54 -19.11 -29.08
C ASP A 320 -8.72 -19.53 -27.61
N LYS A 321 -7.67 -19.42 -26.80
CA LYS A 321 -7.65 -19.74 -25.36
C LYS A 321 -8.01 -21.20 -25.06
N THR A 322 -7.92 -22.12 -26.03
CA THR A 322 -8.17 -23.56 -25.83
C THR A 322 -6.94 -24.33 -25.39
N LYS A 323 -5.75 -23.76 -25.61
CA LYS A 323 -4.46 -24.34 -25.25
C LYS A 323 -3.58 -23.33 -24.52
N VAL A 324 -2.64 -23.84 -23.73
CA VAL A 324 -1.58 -23.03 -23.15
C VAL A 324 -0.24 -23.76 -23.26
N THR A 325 0.82 -23.01 -23.53
CA THR A 325 2.20 -23.49 -23.39
C THR A 325 2.71 -23.05 -22.02
N TYR A 326 3.00 -24.02 -21.16
CA TYR A 326 3.61 -23.79 -19.85
C TYR A 326 5.11 -24.08 -19.91
N THR A 327 5.92 -23.08 -19.62
CA THR A 327 7.37 -23.20 -19.40
C THR A 327 7.64 -23.25 -17.90
N LYS A 328 8.15 -24.39 -17.43
CA LYS A 328 8.54 -24.61 -16.04
C LYS A 328 9.75 -23.75 -15.64
N PRO A 329 10.01 -23.57 -14.33
CA PRO A 329 11.20 -22.85 -13.87
C PRO A 329 12.54 -23.44 -14.37
N ASP A 330 12.59 -24.75 -14.66
CA ASP A 330 13.77 -25.42 -15.23
C ASP A 330 13.94 -25.20 -16.75
N GLY A 331 13.02 -24.46 -17.39
CA GLY A 331 13.01 -24.16 -18.82
C GLY A 331 12.33 -25.21 -19.69
N THR A 332 11.87 -26.34 -19.15
CA THR A 332 11.12 -27.34 -19.92
C THR A 332 9.69 -26.88 -20.20
N THR A 333 9.13 -27.31 -21.33
CA THR A 333 7.80 -26.87 -21.77
C THR A 333 6.80 -28.02 -21.82
N VAL A 334 5.53 -27.71 -21.54
CA VAL A 334 4.39 -28.64 -21.63
C VAL A 334 3.20 -27.88 -22.23
N GLU A 335 2.49 -28.50 -23.18
CA GLU A 335 1.21 -27.98 -23.68
C GLU A 335 0.07 -28.50 -22.79
N LEU A 336 -0.76 -27.60 -22.26
CA LEU A 336 -1.97 -27.95 -21.51
C LEU A 336 -3.21 -27.60 -22.35
N THR A 337 -4.26 -28.41 -22.26
CA THR A 337 -5.51 -28.19 -23.00
C THR A 337 -6.63 -27.85 -22.03
N LYS A 338 -7.48 -26.88 -22.40
CA LYS A 338 -8.68 -26.51 -21.65
C LYS A 338 -9.63 -27.70 -21.55
N GLN A 339 -10.12 -27.97 -20.35
CA GLN A 339 -11.03 -29.09 -20.04
C GLN A 339 -12.51 -28.74 -20.24
#